data_AF-A0A3Q9S9U6-F1
#
_entry.id   AF-A0A3Q9S9U6-F1
#
_cell.length_a   1.000
_cell.length_b   1.000
_cell.length_c   1.000
_cell.angle_alpha   90.00
_cell.angle_beta   90.00
_cell.angle_gamma   90.00
#
_symmetry.space_group_name_H-M   'P 1'
#
loop_
_entity.id
_entity.type
_entity.pdbx_description
1 polymer ?
#
loop_
_entity_poly.entity_id
_entity_poly.type
_entity_poly.pdbx_seq_one_letter_code
_entity_poly.pdbx_strand_id
1 'polypeptide(L)'
;MNSLWGEMEQDNFLTPNKILEEQGNYLPKLTKDYVYGFVERNTKKEEIINQDDYRDIDEDEGEFHEDSWRFVYDFYIRGKFLENYRYLLIEVCHRLATYPLELEVDQNMFSEISPQLGKINLNFAFSKDRILKIDNEDIFLKVLKVILNSKRVKNIIASIINLSK
;
A
#
# COMPACT_ATOMS: atom_id res chain seq x y z
N MET A 1 -31.37 -29.43 8.80
CA MET A 1 -29.93 -29.74 8.83
C MET A 1 -29.25 -28.52 9.43
N ASN A 2 -28.42 -28.68 10.47
CA ASN A 2 -27.71 -27.54 11.04
C ASN A 2 -26.50 -27.20 10.18
N SER A 3 -26.05 -25.94 10.25
CA SER A 3 -24.85 -25.49 9.54
C SER A 3 -23.63 -26.32 9.96
N LEU A 4 -22.81 -26.74 8.99
CA LEU A 4 -21.52 -27.40 9.22
C LEU A 4 -20.36 -26.41 9.37
N TRP A 5 -20.59 -25.13 9.11
CA TRP A 5 -19.55 -24.10 9.05
C TRP A 5 -19.20 -23.50 10.43
N GLY A 6 -19.87 -23.95 11.50
CA GLY A 6 -19.68 -23.40 12.84
C GLY A 6 -20.18 -21.95 12.98
N GLU A 7 -19.83 -21.32 14.10
CA GLU A 7 -20.00 -19.89 14.32
C GLU A 7 -18.72 -19.18 13.87
N MET A 8 -18.86 -18.14 13.06
CA MET A 8 -17.72 -17.31 12.64
C MET A 8 -17.78 -15.98 13.40
N GLU A 9 -16.72 -15.66 14.12
CA GLU A 9 -16.52 -14.32 14.66
C GLU A 9 -15.87 -13.46 13.57
N GLN A 10 -16.53 -12.36 13.21
CA GLN A 10 -15.92 -11.34 12.36
C GLN A 10 -15.18 -10.35 13.27
N ASP A 11 -13.86 -10.45 13.31
CA ASP A 11 -13.04 -9.41 13.92
C ASP A 11 -13.18 -8.11 13.11
N ASN A 12 -13.41 -6.99 13.81
CA ASN A 12 -13.42 -5.65 13.22
C ASN A 12 -11.99 -5.19 12.88
N PHE A 13 -11.34 -5.91 11.97
CA PHE A 13 -10.00 -5.59 11.50
C PHE A 13 -10.06 -4.64 10.29
N LEU A 14 -9.29 -3.55 10.33
CA LEU A 14 -9.19 -2.62 9.21
C LEU A 14 -8.12 -3.10 8.23
N THR A 15 -8.54 -3.44 7.01
CA THR A 15 -7.60 -3.83 5.96
C THR A 15 -6.73 -2.65 5.51
N PRO A 16 -5.52 -2.88 4.96
CA PRO A 16 -4.60 -1.80 4.59
C PRO A 16 -5.19 -0.83 3.58
N ASN A 17 -5.99 -1.33 2.62
CA ASN A 17 -6.70 -0.46 1.68
C ASN A 17 -7.75 0.41 2.39
N LYS A 18 -8.43 -0.08 3.42
CA LYS A 18 -9.38 0.73 4.22
C LYS A 18 -8.66 1.82 5.02
N ILE A 19 -7.53 1.48 5.63
CA ILE A 19 -6.68 2.47 6.31
C ILE A 19 -6.24 3.56 5.33
N LEU A 20 -5.79 3.19 4.11
CA LEU A 20 -5.39 4.14 3.08
C LEU A 20 -6.57 5.01 2.57
N GLU A 21 -7.75 4.41 2.37
CA GLU A 21 -8.98 5.14 2.02
C GLU A 21 -9.32 6.19 3.09
N GLU A 22 -9.27 5.83 4.38
CA GLU A 22 -9.49 6.75 5.48
C GLU A 22 -8.47 7.90 5.48
N GLN A 23 -7.18 7.60 5.29
CA GLN A 23 -6.14 8.62 5.18
C GLN A 23 -6.37 9.55 3.98
N GLY A 24 -6.79 9.00 2.83
CA GLY A 24 -7.17 9.76 1.64
C GLY A 24 -8.32 10.73 1.89
N ASN A 25 -9.30 10.34 2.72
CA ASN A 25 -10.46 11.17 3.08
C ASN A 25 -10.12 12.38 3.98
N TYR A 26 -8.94 12.41 4.60
CA TYR A 26 -8.47 13.61 5.33
C TYR A 26 -7.89 14.68 4.39
N LEU A 27 -7.38 14.32 3.21
CA LEU A 27 -6.72 15.27 2.30
C LEU A 27 -7.62 16.41 1.81
N PRO A 28 -8.88 16.19 1.39
CA PRO A 28 -9.76 17.27 0.97
C PRO A 28 -9.99 18.29 2.11
N LYS A 29 -10.17 17.81 3.35
CA LYS A 29 -10.34 18.67 4.53
C LYS A 29 -9.11 19.54 4.80
N LEU A 30 -7.92 18.95 4.69
CA LEU A 30 -6.65 19.65 4.92
C LEU A 30 -6.31 20.65 3.80
N THR A 31 -6.80 20.38 2.59
CA THR A 31 -6.43 21.13 1.39
C THR A 31 -7.57 21.99 0.85
N LYS A 32 -8.68 22.18 1.59
CA LYS A 32 -9.86 22.93 1.13
C LYS A 32 -10.38 22.42 -0.22
N ASP A 33 -10.49 21.10 -0.35
CA ASP A 33 -10.97 20.37 -1.52
C ASP A 33 -10.13 20.53 -2.79
N TYR A 34 -8.88 21.00 -2.69
CA TYR A 34 -7.96 21.07 -3.83
C TYR A 34 -7.28 19.74 -4.14
N VAL A 35 -7.11 18.86 -3.14
CA VAL A 35 -6.36 17.60 -3.28
C VAL A 35 -7.13 16.45 -2.67
N TYR A 36 -7.15 15.32 -3.37
CA TYR A 36 -7.86 14.10 -2.99
C TYR A 36 -6.88 12.93 -2.97
N GLY A 37 -6.99 12.07 -1.96
CA GLY A 37 -6.36 10.75 -1.95
C GLY A 37 -7.38 9.68 -2.26
N PHE A 38 -7.00 8.65 -3.01
CA PHE A 38 -7.87 7.53 -3.33
C PHE A 38 -7.06 6.25 -3.56
N VAL A 39 -7.68 5.11 -3.32
CA VAL A 39 -7.07 3.79 -3.49
C VAL A 39 -7.68 3.12 -4.71
N GLU A 40 -6.85 2.52 -5.55
CA GLU A 40 -7.28 1.66 -6.66
C GLU A 40 -6.66 0.28 -6.52
N ARG A 41 -7.42 -0.77 -6.81
CA ARG A 41 -6.89 -2.13 -6.91
C ARG A 41 -6.23 -2.30 -8.29
N ASN A 42 -4.97 -2.73 -8.31
CA ASN A 42 -4.17 -2.86 -9.52
C ASN A 42 -4.19 -4.29 -10.05
N THR A 43 -5.33 -4.69 -10.63
CA THR A 43 -5.55 -6.08 -11.09
C THR A 43 -4.57 -6.50 -12.19
N LYS A 44 -4.08 -5.56 -13.01
CA LYS A 44 -3.06 -5.86 -14.02
C LYS A 44 -1.73 -6.26 -13.40
N LYS A 45 -1.30 -5.55 -12.35
CA LYS A 45 -0.07 -5.90 -11.62
C LYS A 45 -0.25 -7.18 -10.81
N GLU A 46 -1.44 -7.41 -10.25
CA GLU A 46 -1.79 -8.71 -9.65
C GLU A 46 -1.63 -9.85 -10.67
N GLU A 47 -2.18 -9.72 -11.88
CA GLU A 47 -2.04 -10.74 -12.92
C GLU A 47 -0.58 -11.02 -13.28
N ILE A 48 0.26 -9.98 -13.39
CA ILE A 48 1.69 -10.12 -13.70
C ILE A 48 2.42 -10.82 -12.56
N ILE A 49 2.30 -10.31 -11.33
CA ILE A 49 3.00 -10.86 -10.15
C ILE A 49 2.58 -12.31 -9.92
N ASN A 50 1.29 -12.61 -10.00
CA ASN A 50 0.81 -13.96 -9.74
C ASN A 50 1.21 -14.91 -10.87
N GLN A 51 1.24 -14.48 -12.14
CA GLN A 51 1.75 -15.31 -13.24
C GLN A 51 3.24 -15.62 -13.12
N ASP A 52 4.05 -14.68 -12.66
CA ASP A 52 5.49 -14.89 -12.43
C ASP A 52 5.70 -15.81 -11.21
N ASP A 53 4.97 -15.61 -10.11
CA ASP A 53 4.99 -16.52 -8.94
C ASP A 53 4.57 -17.97 -9.31
N TYR A 54 3.69 -18.16 -10.32
CA TYR A 54 3.33 -19.48 -10.84
C TYR A 54 4.43 -20.15 -11.68
N ARG A 55 5.38 -19.39 -12.25
CA ARG A 55 6.46 -19.92 -13.10
C ARG A 55 7.71 -20.32 -12.33
N ASP A 56 7.89 -19.77 -11.12
CA ASP A 56 9.02 -20.07 -10.23
C ASP A 56 8.75 -21.27 -9.30
N ILE A 57 7.63 -21.98 -9.48
CA ILE A 57 7.38 -23.27 -8.84
C ILE A 57 8.23 -24.31 -9.56
N ASP A 58 9.36 -24.68 -8.97
CA ASP A 58 10.27 -25.71 -9.47
C ASP A 58 9.51 -27.00 -9.86
N GLU A 59 9.86 -27.58 -11.02
CA GLU A 59 9.29 -28.84 -11.54
C GLU A 59 9.49 -30.06 -10.62
N ASP A 60 10.29 -29.93 -9.54
CA ASP A 60 10.69 -31.04 -8.67
C ASP A 60 9.89 -31.18 -7.36
N GLU A 61 9.12 -30.18 -6.92
CA GLU A 61 8.25 -30.31 -5.74
C GLU A 61 6.88 -29.69 -6.02
N GLY A 62 5.95 -30.51 -6.52
CA GLY A 62 4.59 -30.14 -6.95
C GLY A 62 3.64 -29.66 -5.85
N GLU A 63 4.08 -28.83 -4.91
CA GLU A 63 3.23 -28.17 -3.94
C GLU A 63 2.70 -26.85 -4.51
N PHE A 64 1.48 -26.91 -5.04
CA PHE A 64 0.66 -25.73 -5.27
C PHE A 64 0.45 -25.00 -3.94
N HIS A 65 1.13 -23.86 -3.73
CA HIS A 65 0.77 -22.95 -2.64
C HIS A 65 -0.46 -22.14 -3.06
N GLU A 66 -1.64 -22.65 -2.75
CA GLU A 66 -2.96 -22.02 -3.02
C GLU A 66 -3.08 -20.60 -2.38
N ASP A 67 -2.20 -20.28 -1.42
CA ASP A 67 -2.06 -18.98 -0.76
C ASP A 67 -1.09 -17.99 -1.46
N SER A 68 -0.64 -18.27 -2.68
CA SER A 68 0.32 -17.39 -3.38
C SER A 68 -0.31 -16.11 -3.94
N TRP A 69 -1.63 -16.09 -4.16
CA TRP A 69 -2.28 -14.94 -4.82
C TRP A 69 -2.09 -13.66 -4.01
N ARG A 70 -1.45 -12.68 -4.65
CA ARG A 70 -1.23 -11.34 -4.11
C ARG A 70 -2.26 -10.36 -4.64
N PHE A 71 -2.77 -9.54 -3.74
CA PHE A 71 -3.59 -8.37 -4.00
C PHE A 71 -2.70 -7.14 -4.02
N VAL A 72 -2.91 -6.25 -4.99
CA VAL A 72 -2.11 -5.04 -5.16
C VAL A 72 -3.02 -3.83 -5.14
N TYR A 73 -2.69 -2.85 -4.29
CA TYR A 73 -3.42 -1.61 -4.12
C TYR A 73 -2.50 -0.41 -4.28
N ASP A 74 -2.90 0.50 -5.15
CA ASP A 74 -2.22 1.74 -5.41
C ASP A 74 -2.91 2.88 -4.65
N PHE A 75 -2.17 3.64 -3.85
CA PHE A 75 -2.65 4.86 -3.23
C PHE A 75 -2.19 6.09 -4.04
N TYR A 76 -3.16 6.77 -4.65
CA TYR A 76 -2.94 7.93 -5.50
C TYR A 76 -3.32 9.24 -4.82
N ILE A 77 -2.64 10.32 -5.20
CA ILE A 77 -3.04 11.70 -4.93
C ILE A 77 -3.38 12.40 -6.26
N ARG A 78 -4.48 13.15 -6.31
CA ARG A 78 -4.86 13.98 -7.47
C ARG A 78 -5.35 15.37 -7.07
N GLY A 79 -5.23 16.33 -7.98
CA GLY A 79 -5.79 17.67 -7.84
C GLY A 79 -7.23 17.76 -8.34
N LYS A 80 -8.01 18.72 -7.82
CA LYS A 80 -9.42 18.94 -8.20
C LYS A 80 -9.63 19.15 -9.71
N PHE A 81 -8.72 19.90 -10.34
CA PHE A 81 -8.81 20.27 -11.75
C PHE A 81 -7.78 19.55 -12.63
N LEU A 82 -7.13 18.53 -12.08
CA LEU A 82 -6.11 17.74 -12.75
C LEU A 82 -6.68 16.35 -13.10
N GLU A 83 -7.77 16.32 -13.87
CA GLU A 83 -8.54 15.08 -14.12
C GLU A 83 -7.71 13.94 -14.72
N ASN A 84 -6.73 14.27 -15.57
CA ASN A 84 -5.87 13.30 -16.25
C ASN A 84 -4.54 13.05 -15.53
N TYR A 85 -4.30 13.70 -14.39
CA TYR A 85 -3.05 13.55 -13.64
C TYR A 85 -3.31 12.99 -12.24
N ARG A 86 -2.61 11.91 -11.93
CA ARG A 86 -2.54 11.31 -10.60
C ARG A 86 -1.11 10.97 -10.27
N TYR A 87 -0.73 11.15 -9.01
CA TYR A 87 0.57 10.78 -8.48
C TYR A 87 0.43 9.50 -7.66
N LEU A 88 1.14 8.43 -8.05
CA LEU A 88 1.23 7.21 -7.24
C LEU A 88 2.11 7.48 -6.03
N LEU A 89 1.54 7.43 -4.83
CA LEU A 89 2.26 7.70 -3.61
C LEU A 89 2.84 6.45 -2.95
N ILE A 90 2.01 5.41 -2.85
CA ILE A 90 2.32 4.15 -2.18
C ILE A 90 1.69 3.03 -3.00
N GLU A 91 2.40 1.93 -3.15
CA GLU A 91 1.80 0.66 -3.55
C GLU A 91 1.86 -0.31 -2.36
N VAL A 92 0.77 -1.03 -2.12
CA VAL A 92 0.66 -2.05 -1.08
C VAL A 92 0.29 -3.38 -1.72
N CYS A 93 1.06 -4.40 -1.40
CA CYS A 93 0.88 -5.77 -1.87
C CYS A 93 0.72 -6.71 -0.67
N HIS A 94 -0.28 -7.58 -0.68
CA HIS A 94 -0.47 -8.58 0.38
C HIS A 94 -1.22 -9.82 -0.13
N ARG A 95 -1.15 -10.93 0.61
CA ARG A 95 -1.90 -12.18 0.32
C ARG A 95 -3.28 -12.15 0.98
N LEU A 96 -4.02 -13.27 0.94
CA LEU A 96 -5.30 -13.39 1.64
C LEU A 96 -5.15 -13.09 3.15
N ALA A 97 -4.12 -13.65 3.78
CA ALA A 97 -3.64 -13.16 5.06
C ALA A 97 -3.01 -11.76 4.83
N THR A 98 -3.63 -10.74 5.43
CA THR A 98 -3.26 -9.34 5.20
C THR A 98 -1.81 -9.03 5.58
N TYR A 99 -1.30 -9.65 6.64
CA TYR A 99 0.07 -9.48 7.09
C TYR A 99 0.83 -10.80 7.02
N PRO A 100 2.14 -10.77 6.69
CA PRO A 100 2.92 -9.58 6.34
C PRO A 100 2.53 -8.99 4.98
N LEU A 101 2.65 -7.67 4.84
CA LEU A 101 2.45 -6.96 3.58
C LEU A 101 3.75 -6.34 3.08
N GLU A 102 3.79 -6.09 1.78
CA GLU A 102 4.85 -5.39 1.06
C GLU A 102 4.38 -3.98 0.71
N LEU A 103 5.23 -2.99 0.96
CA LEU A 103 4.93 -1.58 0.65
C LEU A 103 6.05 -1.00 -0.19
N GLU A 104 5.72 -0.49 -1.38
CA GLU A 104 6.66 0.17 -2.29
C GLU A 104 6.42 1.69 -2.34
N VAL A 105 7.50 2.45 -2.39
CA VAL A 105 7.51 3.90 -2.65
C VAL A 105 8.62 4.25 -3.65
N ASP A 106 8.54 5.43 -4.26
CA ASP A 106 9.57 5.89 -5.18
C ASP A 106 10.95 6.06 -4.52
N GLN A 107 12.03 5.96 -5.30
CA GLN A 107 13.42 6.02 -4.79
C GLN A 107 13.71 7.27 -3.95
N ASN A 108 13.19 8.43 -4.35
CA ASN A 108 13.44 9.67 -3.62
C ASN A 108 12.67 9.68 -2.30
N MET A 109 11.43 9.18 -2.30
CA MET A 109 10.66 8.97 -1.08
C MET A 109 11.40 8.03 -0.13
N PHE A 110 11.82 6.86 -0.63
CA PHE A 110 12.55 5.87 0.16
C PHE A 110 13.82 6.47 0.79
N SER A 111 14.60 7.21 0.00
CA SER A 111 15.83 7.86 0.47
C SER A 111 15.57 8.90 1.57
N GLU A 112 14.45 9.64 1.47
CA GLU A 112 14.06 10.63 2.48
C GLU A 112 13.61 9.99 3.80
N ILE A 113 12.83 8.91 3.74
CA ILE A 113 12.23 8.30 4.93
C ILE A 113 13.12 7.27 5.61
N SER A 114 14.06 6.66 4.88
CA SER A 114 14.95 5.59 5.38
C SER A 114 15.60 5.89 6.74
N PRO A 115 16.14 7.10 7.00
CA PRO A 115 16.74 7.41 8.31
C PRO A 115 15.75 7.35 9.48
N GLN A 116 14.45 7.59 9.22
CA GLN A 116 13.40 7.52 10.23
C GLN A 116 12.90 6.08 10.41
N LEU A 117 12.87 5.31 9.32
CA LEU A 117 12.47 3.90 9.34
C LEU A 117 13.42 3.02 10.15
N GLY A 118 14.72 3.35 10.22
CA GLY A 118 15.68 2.63 11.07
C GLY A 118 15.37 2.68 12.58
N LYS A 119 14.41 3.51 13.02
CA LYS A 119 13.90 3.56 14.39
C LYS A 119 12.66 2.70 14.62
N ILE A 120 12.06 2.20 13.53
CA ILE A 120 10.93 1.28 13.55
C ILE A 120 11.56 -0.12 13.45
N ASN A 121 11.13 -1.06 14.29
CA ASN A 121 11.61 -2.44 14.27
C ASN A 121 11.09 -3.17 13.02
N LEU A 122 11.58 -2.80 11.85
CA LEU A 122 11.20 -3.31 10.55
C LEU A 122 12.10 -4.47 10.16
N ASN A 123 11.48 -5.54 9.66
CA ASN A 123 12.20 -6.55 8.92
C ASN A 123 12.53 -5.99 7.54
N PHE A 124 13.74 -5.44 7.39
CA PHE A 124 14.23 -5.02 6.09
C PHE A 124 14.60 -6.25 5.26
N ALA A 125 13.75 -6.57 4.29
CA ALA A 125 14.22 -7.32 3.13
C ALA A 125 15.03 -6.32 2.27
N PHE A 126 16.32 -6.15 2.54
CA PHE A 126 17.21 -5.40 1.65
C PHE A 126 17.45 -6.22 0.37
N SER A 127 16.44 -6.32 -0.49
CA SER A 127 16.69 -6.49 -1.91
C SER A 127 16.85 -5.11 -2.54
N LYS A 128 17.34 -5.04 -3.78
CA LYS A 128 17.53 -3.79 -4.53
C LYS A 128 16.22 -3.00 -4.77
N ASP A 129 15.09 -3.46 -4.26
CA ASP A 129 13.78 -3.21 -4.85
C ASP A 129 12.92 -2.18 -4.10
N ARG A 130 13.43 -1.56 -3.02
CA ARG A 130 12.73 -0.48 -2.28
C ARG A 130 11.39 -0.92 -1.68
N ILE A 131 11.28 -2.22 -1.40
CA ILE A 131 10.11 -2.86 -0.81
C ILE A 131 10.28 -2.91 0.72
N LEU A 132 9.31 -2.39 1.44
CA LEU A 132 9.24 -2.48 2.90
C LEU A 132 8.33 -3.64 3.29
N LYS A 133 8.86 -4.64 3.98
CA LYS A 133 8.06 -5.73 4.57
C LYS A 133 7.52 -5.30 5.92
N ILE A 134 6.21 -5.43 6.10
CA ILE A 134 5.47 -4.92 7.24
C ILE A 134 4.68 -6.06 7.86
N ASP A 135 5.03 -6.43 9.10
CA ASP A 135 4.55 -7.67 9.70
C ASP A 135 3.21 -7.53 10.44
N ASN A 136 2.72 -6.32 10.70
CA ASN A 136 1.44 -6.06 11.37
C ASN A 136 0.95 -4.62 11.18
N GLU A 137 -0.28 -4.37 11.64
CA GLU A 137 -0.96 -3.08 11.55
C GLU A 137 -0.24 -1.95 12.29
N ASP A 138 0.25 -2.18 13.51
CA ASP A 138 0.95 -1.15 14.28
C ASP A 138 2.20 -0.64 13.55
N ILE A 139 2.94 -1.56 12.93
CA ILE A 139 4.11 -1.21 12.11
C ILE A 139 3.64 -0.48 10.85
N PHE A 140 2.59 -0.96 10.19
CA PHE A 140 2.01 -0.32 9.01
C PHE A 140 1.65 1.15 9.27
N LEU A 141 0.92 1.42 10.35
CA LEU A 141 0.52 2.77 10.74
C LEU A 141 1.72 3.68 11.04
N LYS A 142 2.77 3.14 11.68
CA LYS A 142 4.01 3.90 11.94
C LYS A 142 4.73 4.26 10.64
N VAL A 143 4.86 3.31 9.72
CA VAL A 143 5.49 3.53 8.41
C VAL A 143 4.68 4.53 7.58
N LEU A 144 3.36 4.34 7.51
CA LEU A 144 2.45 5.23 6.80
C LEU A 144 2.53 6.65 7.34
N LYS A 145 2.58 6.82 8.67
CA LYS A 145 2.76 8.12 9.30
C LYS A 145 4.07 8.79 8.90
N VAL A 146 5.17 8.05 8.77
CA VAL A 146 6.45 8.58 8.30
C VAL A 146 6.34 9.05 6.85
N ILE A 147 5.75 8.23 5.96
CA ILE A 147 5.58 8.55 4.54
C ILE A 147 4.70 9.80 4.37
N LEU A 148 3.51 9.82 4.96
CA LEU A 148 2.53 10.89 4.77
C LEU A 148 2.99 12.23 5.38
N ASN A 149 3.84 12.21 6.41
CA ASN A 149 4.39 13.43 7.01
C ASN A 149 5.70 13.91 6.37
N SER A 150 6.21 13.17 5.38
CA SER A 150 7.47 13.49 4.69
C SER A 150 7.41 14.87 4.02
N LYS A 151 8.57 15.50 3.89
CA LYS A 151 8.72 16.77 3.17
C LYS A 151 8.33 16.58 1.70
N ARG A 152 8.65 15.43 1.12
CA ARG A 152 8.27 15.08 -0.25
C ARG A 152 6.75 15.09 -0.46
N VAL A 153 5.97 14.43 0.40
CA VAL A 153 4.49 14.46 0.31
C VAL A 153 3.96 15.89 0.39
N LYS A 154 4.45 16.67 1.35
CA LYS A 154 4.05 18.08 1.50
C LYS A 154 4.34 18.91 0.24
N ASN A 155 5.49 18.69 -0.38
CA ASN A 155 5.86 19.37 -1.63
C ASN A 155 4.97 18.93 -2.81
N ILE A 156 4.66 17.63 -2.93
CA ILE A 156 3.76 17.11 -3.97
C ILE A 156 2.37 17.75 -3.82
N ILE A 157 1.82 17.76 -2.61
CA ILE A 157 0.53 18.38 -2.31
C ILE A 157 0.55 19.88 -2.67
N ALA A 158 1.60 20.60 -2.26
CA ALA A 158 1.74 22.03 -2.56
C ALA A 158 1.80 22.30 -4.08
N SER A 159 2.55 21.48 -4.82
CA SER A 159 2.63 21.56 -6.28
C SER A 159 1.27 21.30 -6.93
N ILE A 160 0.54 20.27 -6.49
CA ILE A 160 -0.81 19.97 -7.00
C ILE A 160 -1.77 21.14 -6.73
N ILE A 161 -1.74 21.72 -5.52
CA ILE A 161 -2.56 22.89 -5.18
C ILE A 161 -2.23 24.06 -6.11
N ASN A 162 -0.95 24.34 -6.34
CA ASN A 162 -0.53 25.45 -7.21
C ASN A 162 -0.91 25.23 -8.68
N LEU A 163 -0.91 23.99 -9.15
CA LEU A 163 -1.39 23.62 -10.49
C LEU A 163 -2.92 23.59 -10.61
N SER A 164 -3.62 23.54 -9.47
CA SER A 164 -5.10 23.53 -9.39
C SER A 164 -5.67 24.92 -9.06
N LYS A 165 -4.87 25.99 -9.13
CA LYS A 165 -5.33 27.37 -9.04
C LYS A 165 -5.38 27.97 -10.44
#